data_AF-Q6CXK0-F1
#
_entry.id   AF-Q6CXK0-F1
#
_cell.length_a   1.000
_cell.length_b   1.000
_cell.length_c   1.000
_cell.angle_alpha   90.00
_cell.angle_beta   90.00
_cell.angle_gamma   90.00
#
_symmetry.space_group_name_H-M   'P 1'
#
loop_
_entity.id
_entity.type
_entity.pdbx_description
1 polymer ?
#
loop_
_entity_poly.entity_id
_entity_poly.type
_entity_poly.pdbx_seq_one_letter_code
_entity_poly.pdbx_strand_id
1 'polypeptide(L)'
;MGLKKVLGSGAALVAKRHLKFDDDADDSFHTADEGNSTLDALKPTKAEANGESESESESDSDAPEEEGLSSGKDAIEKRIQEREEAARLQEEAAREKRRKNEKVFKQQQLEKKKKLLESEEEKQREKMLEFERQLVAQQGSDNDEPEELPQEFFDELESGSASSFAKATPKHITFSAEAQREEEQALKEELRKQKKRSLRELRKTQIQKGPVTVNLLSSMKVSKTLAPKKETSVMKSKDKWLKRRSLKRK
;
A
#
# COMPACT_ATOMS: atom_id res chain seq x y z
N MET A 1 52.57 27.28 -25.83
CA MET A 1 51.54 26.48 -26.53
C MET A 1 50.90 25.57 -25.48
N GLY A 2 49.73 25.81 -24.89
CA GLY A 2 48.58 26.59 -25.32
C GLY A 2 47.45 25.65 -25.73
N LEU A 3 46.77 24.99 -24.78
CA LEU A 3 45.43 24.44 -24.94
C LEU A 3 44.74 24.36 -23.56
N LYS A 4 43.99 25.41 -23.23
CA LYS A 4 42.86 25.38 -22.28
C LYS A 4 41.64 24.88 -23.06
N LYS A 5 40.86 23.94 -22.51
CA LYS A 5 39.42 23.84 -22.78
C LYS A 5 38.67 23.41 -21.51
N VAL A 6 37.76 24.31 -21.13
CA VAL A 6 36.70 24.22 -20.12
C VAL A 6 35.46 23.57 -20.77
N LEU A 7 34.48 23.22 -19.93
CA LEU A 7 33.09 22.78 -20.17
C LEU A 7 32.95 21.26 -19.95
N GLY A 8 32.36 20.76 -18.86
CA GLY A 8 31.12 21.21 -18.23
C GLY A 8 29.96 20.36 -18.78
N SER A 9 29.82 19.13 -18.28
CA SER A 9 28.66 18.28 -18.56
C SER A 9 27.95 18.02 -17.23
N GLY A 10 26.77 18.63 -17.11
CA GLY A 10 25.98 18.70 -15.90
C GLY A 10 25.51 17.33 -15.43
N ALA A 11 25.93 16.97 -14.21
CA ALA A 11 25.16 16.06 -13.40
C ALA A 11 23.83 16.76 -13.09
N ALA A 12 22.76 16.38 -13.78
CA ALA A 12 21.41 16.72 -13.38
C ALA A 12 21.15 16.04 -12.02
N LEU A 13 21.43 16.77 -10.95
CA LEU A 13 20.94 16.47 -9.61
C LEU A 13 19.41 16.56 -9.71
N VAL A 14 18.75 15.40 -9.79
CA VAL A 14 17.32 15.29 -9.57
C VAL A 14 17.09 15.71 -8.12
N ALA A 15 16.80 16.99 -7.93
CA ALA A 15 16.41 17.54 -6.66
C ALA A 15 15.19 16.74 -6.16
N LYS A 16 15.35 16.04 -5.05
CA LYS A 16 14.21 15.59 -4.25
C LYS A 16 13.49 16.84 -3.77
N ARG A 17 12.50 17.29 -4.53
CA ARG A 17 11.49 18.22 -4.03
C ARG A 17 10.77 17.47 -2.91
N HIS A 18 11.04 17.86 -1.67
CA HIS A 18 10.18 17.53 -0.56
C HIS A 18 8.85 18.23 -0.85
N LEU A 19 7.80 17.46 -1.17
CA LEU A 19 6.43 17.95 -1.06
C LEU A 19 6.19 18.21 0.42
N LYS A 20 6.14 19.50 0.78
CA LYS A 20 5.48 19.91 2.00
C LYS A 20 3.99 19.79 1.70
N PHE A 21 3.31 18.94 2.45
CA PHE A 21 1.86 19.01 2.53
C PHE A 21 1.57 20.29 3.31
N ASP A 22 1.16 21.34 2.61
CA ASP A 22 0.53 22.48 3.25
C ASP A 22 -0.82 21.97 3.77
N ASP A 23 -0.97 21.99 5.09
CA ASP A 23 -2.06 21.40 5.88
C ASP A 23 -3.33 22.29 5.88
N ASP A 24 -3.55 23.06 4.80
CA ASP A 24 -4.61 24.07 4.70
C ASP A 24 -5.11 24.18 3.23
N ALA A 25 -5.53 23.06 2.66
CA ALA A 25 -6.32 23.06 1.43
C ALA A 25 -7.51 22.10 1.60
N ASP A 26 -8.65 22.70 1.93
CA ASP A 26 -9.96 22.10 1.95
C ASP A 26 -10.21 21.16 0.74
N ASP A 27 -10.60 19.93 1.06
CA ASP A 27 -11.44 19.01 0.29
C ASP A 27 -11.51 19.18 -1.25
N SER A 28 -10.37 19.08 -1.95
CA SER A 28 -10.37 18.77 -3.38
C SER A 28 -10.13 17.27 -3.60
N PHE A 29 -11.22 16.52 -3.62
CA PHE A 29 -11.25 15.13 -4.09
C PHE A 29 -10.83 15.08 -5.57
N HIS A 30 -9.55 14.83 -5.83
CA HIS A 30 -9.11 14.35 -7.15
C HIS A 30 -9.42 12.85 -7.27
N THR A 31 -10.58 12.54 -7.84
CA THR A 31 -10.84 11.24 -8.47
C THR A 31 -9.78 11.01 -9.53
N ALA A 32 -8.85 10.09 -9.26
CA ALA A 32 -7.81 9.69 -10.21
C ALA A 32 -8.42 8.79 -11.31
N ASP A 33 -9.17 9.43 -12.20
CA ASP A 33 -9.53 8.95 -13.54
C ASP A 33 -9.15 10.04 -14.54
N GLU A 34 -7.84 10.32 -14.67
CA GLU A 34 -7.35 11.11 -15.80
C GLU A 34 -6.06 10.49 -16.34
N GLY A 35 -6.13 10.17 -17.63
CA GLY A 35 -5.10 9.49 -18.39
C GLY A 35 -3.80 10.27 -18.46
N ASN A 36 -2.70 9.54 -18.28
CA ASN A 36 -1.36 10.04 -18.54
C ASN A 36 -1.13 10.20 -20.06
N SER A 37 -1.63 11.28 -20.64
CA SER A 37 -1.19 11.80 -21.94
C SER A 37 0.10 12.60 -21.74
N THR A 38 1.23 11.95 -21.93
CA THR A 38 2.55 12.59 -22.06
C THR A 38 3.09 12.34 -23.46
N LEU A 39 2.32 12.78 -24.47
CA LEU A 39 2.71 12.72 -25.87
C LEU A 39 2.25 13.97 -26.63
N ASP A 40 2.52 15.16 -26.08
CA ASP A 40 2.38 16.41 -26.83
C ASP A 40 3.48 17.41 -26.48
N ALA A 41 4.60 17.24 -27.17
CA ALA A 41 5.64 18.26 -27.31
C ALA A 41 6.37 18.07 -28.65
N LEU A 42 5.62 17.99 -29.75
CA LEU A 42 6.16 18.11 -31.10
C LEU A 42 5.33 19.13 -31.89
N LYS A 43 5.97 20.27 -32.19
CA LYS A 43 5.46 21.31 -33.09
C LYS A 43 5.16 20.71 -34.47
N PRO A 44 4.01 21.03 -35.09
CA PRO A 44 3.71 20.62 -36.46
C PRO A 44 4.24 21.65 -37.47
N THR A 45 4.94 21.17 -38.50
CA THR A 45 5.06 21.88 -39.78
C THR A 45 4.30 21.11 -40.85
N LYS A 46 3.09 21.61 -41.13
CA LYS A 46 2.44 21.73 -42.45
C LYS A 46 2.63 20.57 -43.45
N ALA A 47 1.59 19.74 -43.57
CA ALA A 47 1.11 19.22 -44.86
C ALA A 47 -0.37 18.85 -44.71
N GLU A 48 -1.20 19.41 -45.59
CA GLU A 48 -2.64 19.19 -45.70
C GLU A 48 -2.95 17.85 -46.41
N ALA A 49 -4.02 17.19 -45.94
CA ALA A 49 -5.00 16.38 -46.69
C ALA A 49 -5.85 15.65 -45.63
N ASN A 50 -6.97 16.21 -45.17
CA ASN A 50 -8.30 16.12 -45.77
C ASN A 50 -8.82 14.67 -45.87
N GLY A 51 -9.93 14.36 -45.18
CA GLY A 51 -10.64 13.08 -45.32
C GLY A 51 -11.33 12.61 -44.04
N GLU A 52 -12.50 13.17 -43.77
CA GLU A 52 -13.53 12.60 -42.90
C GLU A 52 -13.91 11.18 -43.39
N SER A 53 -14.16 10.23 -42.47
CA SER A 53 -15.28 9.29 -42.63
C SER A 53 -15.47 8.47 -41.36
N GLU A 54 -16.53 8.80 -40.62
CA GLU A 54 -17.27 7.79 -39.87
C GLU A 54 -17.89 6.81 -40.88
N SER A 55 -17.84 5.51 -40.57
CA SER A 55 -18.71 4.53 -41.23
C SER A 55 -18.81 3.30 -40.33
N GLU A 56 -19.89 3.28 -39.55
CA GLU A 56 -20.55 2.05 -39.17
C GLU A 56 -21.07 1.41 -40.46
N SER A 57 -20.67 0.17 -40.75
CA SER A 57 -21.27 -0.62 -41.82
C SER A 57 -21.19 -2.10 -41.46
N GLU A 58 -22.28 -2.57 -40.85
CA GLU A 58 -22.75 -3.94 -41.00
C GLU A 58 -23.12 -4.14 -42.47
N SER A 59 -22.38 -4.97 -43.21
CA SER A 59 -22.80 -5.41 -44.54
C SER A 59 -22.37 -6.85 -44.82
N ASP A 60 -23.37 -7.70 -44.68
CA ASP A 60 -23.55 -9.04 -45.21
C ASP A 60 -23.14 -9.11 -46.69
N SER A 61 -22.11 -9.89 -47.02
CA SER A 61 -21.68 -10.15 -48.40
C SER A 61 -21.31 -11.62 -48.55
N ASP A 62 -22.37 -12.40 -48.69
CA ASP A 62 -22.42 -13.76 -49.19
C ASP A 62 -22.00 -13.80 -50.68
N ALA A 63 -20.74 -14.13 -50.96
CA ALA A 63 -20.23 -14.40 -52.30
C ALA A 63 -19.32 -15.66 -52.28
N PRO A 64 -19.66 -16.73 -53.03
CA PRO A 64 -18.88 -17.95 -53.06
C PRO A 64 -17.70 -17.90 -54.05
N GLU A 65 -16.60 -18.53 -53.61
CA GLU A 65 -15.53 -19.22 -54.35
C GLU A 65 -14.38 -18.42 -55.03
N GLU A 66 -13.29 -18.21 -54.27
CA GLU A 66 -11.93 -18.51 -54.74
C GLU A 66 -11.22 -19.42 -53.70
N GLU A 67 -11.27 -20.74 -53.93
CA GLU A 67 -10.66 -21.76 -53.09
C GLU A 67 -9.13 -21.82 -53.27
N GLY A 68 -8.39 -20.97 -52.56
CA GLY A 68 -6.92 -21.06 -52.53
C GLY A 68 -6.21 -20.16 -51.53
N LEU A 69 -6.86 -19.07 -51.12
CA LEU A 69 -6.31 -18.08 -50.17
C LEU A 69 -7.18 -17.87 -48.91
N SER A 70 -8.35 -18.51 -48.82
CA SER A 70 -9.32 -18.36 -47.73
C SER A 70 -8.90 -19.05 -46.43
N SER A 71 -8.29 -20.25 -46.51
CA SER A 71 -7.86 -21.02 -45.33
C SER A 71 -6.83 -20.27 -44.46
N GLY A 72 -6.00 -19.43 -45.07
CA GLY A 72 -5.04 -18.58 -44.37
C GLY A 72 -5.70 -17.42 -43.62
N LYS A 73 -6.78 -16.85 -44.16
CA LYS A 73 -7.53 -15.76 -43.53
C LYS A 73 -8.32 -16.28 -42.32
N ASP A 74 -9.00 -17.42 -42.46
CA ASP A 74 -9.74 -18.05 -41.36
C ASP A 74 -8.81 -18.46 -40.20
N ALA A 75 -7.61 -18.95 -40.51
CA ALA A 75 -6.61 -19.29 -39.49
C ALA A 75 -6.09 -18.06 -38.74
N ILE A 76 -5.97 -16.91 -39.42
CA ILE A 76 -5.57 -15.65 -38.79
C ILE A 76 -6.72 -15.08 -37.95
N GLU A 77 -7.94 -15.12 -38.46
CA GLU A 77 -9.13 -14.64 -37.76
C GLU A 77 -9.42 -15.44 -36.49
N LYS A 78 -9.36 -16.77 -36.55
CA LYS A 78 -9.44 -17.63 -35.35
C LYS A 78 -8.37 -17.28 -34.31
N ARG A 79 -7.14 -17.00 -34.76
CA ARG A 79 -6.04 -16.61 -33.86
C ARG A 79 -6.25 -15.22 -33.24
N ILE A 80 -6.91 -14.31 -33.96
CA ILE A 80 -7.29 -12.99 -33.44
C ILE A 80 -8.41 -13.14 -32.41
N GLN A 81 -9.46 -13.91 -32.73
CA GLN A 81 -10.58 -14.21 -31.82
C GLN A 81 -10.10 -14.89 -30.54
N GLU A 82 -9.27 -15.93 -30.63
CA GLU A 82 -8.70 -16.61 -29.46
C GLU A 82 -7.88 -15.65 -28.58
N ARG A 83 -7.17 -14.69 -29.20
CA ARG A 83 -6.37 -13.69 -28.47
C ARG A 83 -7.26 -12.66 -27.79
N GLU A 84 -8.33 -12.26 -28.43
CA GLU A 84 -9.32 -11.32 -27.90
C GLU A 84 -10.11 -11.94 -26.74
N GLU A 85 -10.58 -13.17 -26.90
CA GLU A 85 -11.23 -13.93 -25.83
C GLU A 85 -10.28 -14.15 -24.64
N ALA A 86 -9.02 -14.50 -24.89
CA ALA A 86 -8.02 -14.63 -23.85
C ALA A 86 -7.76 -13.30 -23.12
N ALA A 87 -7.76 -12.18 -23.84
CA ALA A 87 -7.61 -10.84 -23.24
C ALA A 87 -8.83 -10.48 -22.37
N ARG A 88 -10.03 -10.73 -22.87
CA ARG A 88 -11.29 -10.49 -22.15
C ARG A 88 -11.38 -11.32 -20.87
N LEU A 89 -11.05 -12.61 -20.93
CA LEU A 89 -11.01 -13.47 -19.75
C LEU A 89 -9.98 -12.99 -18.70
N GLN A 90 -8.83 -12.48 -19.15
CA GLN A 90 -7.84 -11.91 -18.23
C GLN A 90 -8.34 -10.63 -17.56
N GLU A 91 -9.03 -9.76 -18.31
CA GLU A 91 -9.63 -8.54 -17.79
C GLU A 91 -10.74 -8.86 -16.77
N GLU A 92 -11.65 -9.78 -17.10
CA GLU A 92 -12.71 -10.23 -16.20
C GLU A 92 -12.13 -10.83 -14.92
N ALA A 93 -11.11 -11.68 -15.01
CA ALA A 93 -10.41 -12.23 -13.86
C ALA A 93 -9.72 -11.15 -13.01
N ALA A 94 -9.17 -10.11 -13.63
CA ALA A 94 -8.58 -8.98 -12.93
C ALA A 94 -9.64 -8.14 -12.21
N ARG A 95 -10.78 -7.89 -12.86
CA ARG A 95 -11.93 -7.17 -12.30
C ARG A 95 -12.56 -7.92 -11.13
N GLU A 96 -12.69 -9.24 -11.23
CA GLU A 96 -13.14 -10.07 -10.12
C GLU A 96 -12.19 -10.01 -8.92
N LYS A 97 -10.87 -10.08 -9.15
CA LYS A 97 -9.87 -9.95 -8.08
C LYS A 97 -9.97 -8.60 -7.39
N ARG A 98 -10.15 -7.51 -8.15
CA ARG A 98 -10.39 -6.17 -7.58
C ARG A 98 -11.64 -6.16 -6.70
N ARG A 99 -12.77 -6.67 -7.20
CA ARG A 99 -14.03 -6.78 -6.43
C ARG A 99 -13.88 -7.61 -5.15
N LYS A 100 -13.16 -8.73 -5.20
CA LYS A 100 -12.90 -9.59 -4.03
C LYS A 100 -12.05 -8.86 -2.99
N ASN A 101 -10.98 -8.19 -3.42
CA ASN A 101 -10.11 -7.42 -2.53
C ASN A 101 -10.85 -6.24 -1.88
N GLU A 102 -11.68 -5.54 -2.65
CA GLU A 102 -12.49 -4.43 -2.15
C GLU A 102 -13.52 -4.90 -1.10
N LYS A 103 -14.18 -6.05 -1.34
CA LYS A 103 -15.06 -6.67 -0.33
C LYS A 103 -14.32 -7.00 0.96
N VAL A 104 -13.13 -7.60 0.87
CA VAL A 104 -12.30 -7.92 2.04
C VAL A 104 -11.87 -6.66 2.77
N PHE A 105 -11.43 -5.63 2.05
CA PHE A 105 -11.04 -4.36 2.66
C PHE A 105 -12.22 -3.67 3.37
N LYS A 106 -13.40 -3.67 2.74
CA LYS A 106 -14.63 -3.14 3.33
C LYS A 106 -15.03 -3.90 4.59
N GLN A 107 -14.92 -5.23 4.59
CA GLN A 107 -15.17 -6.06 5.78
C GLN A 107 -14.19 -5.71 6.91
N GLN A 108 -12.90 -5.57 6.61
CA GLN A 108 -11.90 -5.20 7.62
C GLN A 108 -12.13 -3.82 8.22
N GLN A 109 -12.57 -2.85 7.41
CA GLN A 109 -12.92 -1.51 7.90
C GLN A 109 -14.13 -1.54 8.82
N LEU A 110 -15.17 -2.30 8.45
CA LEU A 110 -16.35 -2.49 9.29
C LEU A 110 -16.01 -3.21 10.60
N GLU A 111 -15.16 -4.23 10.56
CA GLU A 111 -14.72 -4.96 11.76
C GLU A 111 -13.91 -4.06 12.70
N LYS A 112 -13.00 -3.24 12.16
CA LYS A 112 -12.25 -2.24 12.95
C LYS A 112 -13.19 -1.23 13.59
N LYS A 113 -14.15 -0.70 12.84
CA LYS A 113 -15.14 0.24 13.36
C LYS A 113 -16.00 -0.39 14.46
N LYS A 114 -16.42 -1.64 14.27
CA LYS A 114 -17.20 -2.38 15.27
C LYS A 114 -16.41 -2.63 16.55
N LYS A 115 -15.14 -3.08 16.45
CA LYS A 115 -14.27 -3.28 17.62
C LYS A 115 -14.01 -1.99 18.39
N LEU A 116 -13.86 -0.88 17.69
CA LEU A 116 -13.66 0.42 18.33
C LEU A 116 -14.92 0.84 19.09
N LEU A 117 -16.10 0.68 18.48
CA LEU A 117 -17.38 0.98 19.11
C LEU A 117 -17.65 0.06 20.32
N GLU A 118 -17.38 -1.24 20.20
CA GLU A 118 -17.49 -2.20 21.30
C GLU A 118 -16.55 -1.85 22.46
N SER A 119 -15.30 -1.47 22.17
CA SER A 119 -14.35 -1.00 23.19
C SER A 119 -14.80 0.30 23.85
N GLU A 120 -15.47 1.20 23.13
CA GLU A 120 -16.04 2.42 23.69
C GLU A 120 -17.24 2.13 24.60
N GLU A 121 -18.13 1.23 24.17
CA GLU A 121 -19.27 0.77 24.98
C GLU A 121 -18.81 0.05 26.25
N GLU A 122 -17.80 -0.82 26.16
CA GLU A 122 -17.19 -1.47 27.33
C GLU A 122 -16.62 -0.45 28.31
N LYS A 123 -15.89 0.56 27.83
CA LYS A 123 -15.38 1.65 28.68
C LYS A 123 -16.49 2.46 29.31
N GLN A 124 -17.58 2.72 28.59
CA GLN A 124 -18.74 3.42 29.15
C GLN A 124 -19.44 2.59 30.22
N ARG A 125 -19.59 1.28 29.99
CA ARG A 125 -20.16 0.35 30.96
C ARG A 125 -19.29 0.20 32.20
N GLU A 126 -17.98 0.12 32.03
CA GLU A 126 -17.02 0.07 33.13
C GLU A 126 -17.10 1.36 33.97
N LYS A 127 -17.17 2.53 33.32
CA LYS A 127 -17.38 3.81 34.02
C LYS A 127 -18.70 3.85 34.78
N MET A 128 -19.79 3.33 34.21
CA MET A 128 -21.09 3.26 34.90
C MET A 128 -21.04 2.33 36.12
N LEU A 129 -20.41 1.16 36.00
CA LEU A 129 -20.22 0.23 37.12
C LEU A 129 -19.29 0.80 38.20
N GLU A 130 -18.25 1.52 37.80
CA GLU A 130 -17.34 2.19 38.74
C GLU A 130 -18.07 3.30 39.50
N PHE A 131 -18.94 4.06 38.81
CA PHE A 131 -19.81 5.05 39.42
C PHE A 131 -20.81 4.42 40.40
N GLU A 132 -21.48 3.32 40.01
CA GLU A 132 -22.39 2.58 40.88
C GLU A 132 -21.66 2.02 42.12
N ARG A 133 -20.44 1.50 41.93
CA ARG A 133 -19.62 0.99 43.03
C ARG A 133 -19.18 2.10 43.99
N GLN A 134 -18.91 3.31 43.50
CA GLN A 134 -18.67 4.46 44.37
C GLN A 134 -19.90 4.85 45.19
N LEU A 135 -21.08 4.82 44.56
CA LEU A 135 -22.35 5.09 45.25
C LEU A 135 -22.64 4.05 46.35
N VAL A 136 -22.44 2.76 46.06
CA VAL A 136 -22.61 1.68 47.05
C VAL A 136 -21.54 1.75 48.15
N ALA A 137 -20.30 2.12 47.83
CA ALA A 137 -19.26 2.29 48.83
C ALA A 137 -19.52 3.50 49.76
N GLN A 138 -20.14 4.56 49.24
CA GLN A 138 -20.65 5.67 50.05
C GLN A 138 -21.87 5.26 50.89
N GLN A 139 -22.76 4.41 50.37
CA GLN A 139 -23.88 3.90 51.16
C GLN A 139 -23.48 2.78 52.15
N GLY A 140 -22.32 2.16 51.97
CA GLY A 140 -21.80 1.10 52.83
C GLY A 140 -21.04 1.58 54.06
N SER A 141 -20.81 2.89 54.22
CA SER A 141 -20.23 3.48 55.43
C SER A 141 -21.27 3.91 56.48
N ASP A 142 -22.56 3.94 56.11
CA ASP A 142 -23.64 4.42 56.98
C ASP A 142 -24.61 3.26 57.31
N ASN A 143 -24.10 2.28 58.05
CA ASN A 143 -24.94 1.38 58.85
C ASN A 143 -24.96 1.79 60.33
N ASP A 144 -24.73 3.07 60.59
CA ASP A 144 -25.46 3.79 61.62
C ASP A 144 -26.32 4.82 60.87
N GLU A 145 -27.62 4.80 61.18
CA GLU A 145 -28.68 5.78 60.91
C GLU A 145 -28.28 7.04 60.10
N PRO A 146 -28.99 7.41 59.00
CA PRO A 146 -28.66 8.60 58.23
C PRO A 146 -28.81 9.86 59.10
N GLU A 147 -27.71 10.36 59.66
CA GLU A 147 -27.66 11.68 60.26
C GLU A 147 -27.78 12.73 59.14
N GLU A 148 -28.78 13.59 59.29
CA GLU A 148 -29.06 14.71 58.40
C GLU A 148 -27.80 15.56 58.21
N LEU A 149 -27.38 15.74 56.96
CA LEU A 149 -26.27 16.62 56.59
C LEU A 149 -26.48 18.00 57.24
N PRO A 150 -25.49 18.57 57.96
CA PRO A 150 -25.60 19.91 58.52
C PRO A 150 -25.98 20.89 57.39
N GLN A 151 -27.15 21.51 57.53
CA GLN A 151 -27.70 22.42 56.52
C GLN A 151 -26.70 23.54 56.14
N GLU A 152 -25.83 23.90 57.09
CA GLU A 152 -24.79 24.92 56.90
C GLU A 152 -23.72 24.53 55.84
N PHE A 153 -23.54 23.24 55.52
CA PHE A 153 -22.62 22.81 54.46
C PHE A 153 -23.14 23.14 53.05
N PHE A 154 -24.46 23.08 52.84
CA PHE A 154 -25.08 23.45 51.56
C PHE A 154 -25.13 24.96 51.39
N ASP A 155 -25.36 25.70 52.47
CA ASP A 155 -25.32 27.17 52.46
C ASP A 155 -23.90 27.70 52.15
N GLU A 156 -22.85 27.01 52.60
CA GLU A 156 -21.47 27.38 52.29
C GLU A 156 -21.05 27.03 50.84
N LEU A 157 -21.66 26.00 50.25
CA LEU A 157 -21.41 25.61 48.85
C LEU A 157 -22.14 26.50 47.83
N GLU A 158 -23.32 27.02 48.20
CA GLU A 158 -24.12 27.92 47.34
C GLU A 158 -23.65 29.38 47.45
N SER A 159 -23.07 29.78 48.60
CA SER A 159 -22.48 31.11 48.80
C SER A 159 -21.00 31.21 48.41
N GLY A 160 -20.27 30.09 48.35
CA GLY A 160 -18.84 30.03 48.06
C GLY A 160 -18.52 29.64 46.63
N SER A 161 -18.57 30.61 45.70
CA SER A 161 -17.98 30.46 44.37
C SER A 161 -16.52 29.98 44.44
N ALA A 162 -16.21 28.94 43.68
CA ALA A 162 -14.89 28.62 43.14
C ALA A 162 -13.75 28.21 44.10
N SER A 163 -13.12 27.10 43.70
CA SER A 163 -11.76 26.63 44.03
C SER A 163 -11.63 25.68 45.21
N SER A 164 -10.87 24.59 44.95
CA SER A 164 -10.03 23.85 45.91
C SER A 164 -10.45 22.45 46.43
N PHE A 165 -10.85 21.49 45.58
CA PHE A 165 -10.66 20.07 45.94
C PHE A 165 -10.09 19.22 44.80
N ALA A 166 -8.76 19.32 44.66
CA ALA A 166 -7.92 18.30 44.06
C ALA A 166 -7.55 17.23 45.11
N LYS A 167 -7.55 15.93 44.73
CA LYS A 167 -6.48 14.96 45.05
C LYS A 167 -6.67 13.64 44.30
N ALA A 168 -5.59 13.23 43.65
CA ALA A 168 -5.54 12.27 42.54
C ALA A 168 -5.31 10.82 43.00
N THR A 169 -5.97 9.88 42.32
CA THR A 169 -5.65 8.44 42.36
C THR A 169 -4.59 8.09 41.31
N PRO A 170 -3.66 7.15 41.58
CA PRO A 170 -2.59 6.80 40.64
C PRO A 170 -3.12 5.92 39.49
N LYS A 171 -2.94 6.41 38.25
CA LYS A 171 -3.49 5.88 36.98
C LYS A 171 -2.63 4.83 36.26
N HIS A 172 -1.64 4.20 36.91
CA HIS A 172 -0.61 3.45 36.18
C HIS A 172 -0.46 1.99 36.64
N ILE A 173 -0.93 1.07 35.80
CA ILE A 173 -0.54 -0.34 35.81
C ILE A 173 0.84 -0.40 35.15
N THR A 174 1.88 -0.76 35.90
CA THR A 174 3.24 -0.97 35.37
C THR A 174 3.30 -2.31 34.64
N PHE A 175 2.88 -2.33 33.38
CA PHE A 175 3.34 -3.36 32.44
C PHE A 175 4.85 -3.23 32.35
N SER A 176 5.60 -4.32 32.59
CA SER A 176 7.04 -4.36 32.38
C SER A 176 7.32 -4.13 30.89
N ALA A 177 7.52 -2.86 30.54
CA ALA A 177 7.62 -2.35 29.17
C ALA A 177 8.73 -3.03 28.35
N GLU A 178 9.69 -3.66 29.01
CA GLU A 178 10.77 -4.41 28.37
C GLU A 178 10.27 -5.72 27.74
N ALA A 179 9.42 -6.49 28.44
CA ALA A 179 8.91 -7.76 27.93
C ALA A 179 8.00 -7.57 26.69
N GLN A 180 7.09 -6.60 26.72
CA GLN A 180 6.24 -6.28 25.56
C GLN A 180 7.07 -5.76 24.38
N ARG A 181 8.12 -4.98 24.66
CA ARG A 181 8.98 -4.43 23.60
C ARG A 181 9.82 -5.51 22.93
N GLU A 182 10.24 -6.55 23.63
CA GLU A 182 10.92 -7.71 23.06
C GLU A 182 9.98 -8.55 22.21
N GLU A 183 8.77 -8.83 22.70
CA GLU A 183 7.73 -9.56 21.96
C GLU A 183 7.34 -8.84 20.66
N GLU A 184 7.13 -7.52 20.72
CA GLU A 184 6.85 -6.73 19.53
C GLU A 184 7.99 -6.76 18.51
N GLN A 185 9.25 -6.75 18.97
CA GLN A 185 10.41 -6.83 18.09
C GLN A 185 10.49 -8.20 17.42
N ALA A 186 10.28 -9.27 18.17
CA ALA A 186 10.24 -10.62 17.63
C ALA A 186 9.14 -10.78 16.57
N LEU A 187 7.92 -10.28 16.84
CA LEU A 187 6.82 -10.28 15.88
C LEU A 187 7.13 -9.46 14.63
N LYS A 188 7.73 -8.27 14.77
CA LYS A 188 8.15 -7.43 13.64
C LYS A 188 9.21 -8.13 12.78
N GLU A 189 10.17 -8.82 13.39
CA GLU A 189 11.16 -9.60 12.66
C GLU A 189 10.56 -10.77 11.90
N GLU A 190 9.64 -11.49 12.52
CA GLU A 190 8.94 -12.60 11.88
C GLU A 190 8.13 -12.10 10.68
N LEU A 191 7.38 -11.01 10.85
CA LEU A 191 6.62 -10.39 9.77
C LEU A 191 7.54 -9.95 8.62
N ARG A 192 8.72 -9.39 8.94
CA ARG A 192 9.75 -9.04 7.93
C ARG A 192 10.28 -10.28 7.22
N LYS A 193 10.55 -11.38 7.93
CA LYS A 193 11.01 -12.64 7.36
C LYS A 193 9.95 -13.22 6.41
N GLN A 194 8.68 -13.24 6.81
CA GLN A 194 7.56 -13.70 5.98
C GLN A 194 7.41 -12.85 4.70
N LYS A 195 7.41 -11.51 4.82
CA LYS A 195 7.38 -10.61 3.66
C LYS A 195 8.55 -10.83 2.71
N LYS A 196 9.75 -11.12 3.23
CA LYS A 196 10.94 -11.39 2.41
C LYS A 196 10.83 -12.73 1.68
N ARG A 197 10.20 -13.75 2.29
CA ARG A 197 9.92 -15.05 1.67
C ARG A 197 8.89 -14.92 0.55
N SER A 198 7.76 -14.25 0.81
CA SER A 198 6.73 -14.03 -0.22
C SER A 198 7.25 -13.19 -1.39
N LEU A 199 8.04 -12.13 -1.14
CA LEU A 199 8.68 -11.36 -2.20
C LEU A 199 9.68 -12.17 -3.02
N ARG A 200 10.39 -13.12 -2.40
CA ARG A 200 11.29 -14.03 -3.14
C ARG A 200 10.49 -14.92 -4.07
N GLU A 201 9.38 -15.47 -3.60
CA GLU A 201 8.48 -16.31 -4.41
C GLU A 201 7.88 -15.54 -5.59
N LEU A 202 7.38 -14.33 -5.36
CA LEU A 202 6.84 -13.46 -6.41
C LEU A 202 7.88 -13.05 -7.44
N ARG A 203 9.16 -12.99 -7.06
CA ARG A 203 10.28 -12.64 -7.96
C ARG A 203 10.89 -13.84 -8.68
N LYS A 204 10.47 -15.08 -8.39
CA LYS A 204 10.94 -16.26 -9.13
C LYS A 204 10.41 -16.19 -10.56
N THR A 205 11.30 -16.25 -11.54
CA THR A 205 10.94 -16.33 -12.97
C THR A 205 10.76 -17.77 -13.44
N GLN A 206 11.18 -18.74 -12.62
CA GLN A 206 11.19 -20.16 -12.93
C GLN A 206 10.24 -20.90 -11.98
N ILE A 207 9.34 -21.71 -12.54
CA ILE A 207 8.36 -22.51 -11.80
C ILE A 207 8.37 -23.94 -12.36
N GLN A 208 8.45 -24.93 -11.49
CA GLN A 208 8.28 -26.34 -11.86
C GLN A 208 6.79 -26.70 -11.85
N LYS A 209 6.32 -27.33 -12.94
CA LYS A 209 4.96 -27.81 -13.14
C LYS A 209 5.04 -29.29 -13.51
N GLY A 210 5.08 -30.15 -12.48
CA GLY A 210 5.34 -31.58 -12.65
C GLY A 210 6.76 -31.82 -13.20
N PRO A 211 6.93 -32.63 -14.27
CA PRO A 211 8.25 -32.91 -14.84
C PRO A 211 8.83 -31.73 -15.63
N VAL A 212 8.02 -30.72 -15.95
CA VAL A 212 8.42 -29.59 -16.80
C VAL A 212 8.78 -28.38 -15.95
N THR A 213 9.82 -27.65 -16.36
CA THR A 213 10.16 -26.35 -15.78
C THR A 213 9.83 -25.23 -16.76
N VAL A 214 8.99 -24.30 -16.33
CA VAL A 214 8.61 -23.10 -17.10
C VAL A 214 9.48 -21.93 -16.63
N ASN A 215 10.12 -21.21 -17.56
CA ASN A 215 10.95 -20.04 -17.27
C ASN A 215 10.47 -18.82 -18.06
N LEU A 216 10.35 -17.67 -17.40
CA LEU A 216 10.01 -16.41 -18.02
C LEU A 216 11.25 -15.73 -18.60
N LEU A 217 11.22 -15.43 -19.91
CA LEU A 217 12.27 -14.68 -20.59
C LEU A 217 12.31 -13.23 -20.09
N SER A 218 13.51 -12.68 -19.94
CA SER A 218 13.69 -11.27 -19.58
C SER A 218 13.19 -10.36 -20.70
N SER A 219 12.55 -9.23 -20.35
CA SER A 219 12.07 -8.29 -21.35
C SER A 219 13.22 -7.68 -22.16
N MET A 220 13.02 -7.56 -23.47
CA MET A 220 14.06 -7.05 -24.39
C MET A 220 14.54 -5.64 -24.04
N LYS A 221 13.70 -4.84 -23.39
CA LYS A 221 14.07 -3.49 -22.95
C LYS A 221 15.18 -3.55 -21.91
N VAL A 222 15.09 -4.44 -20.91
CA VAL A 222 16.06 -4.53 -19.81
C VAL A 222 17.41 -5.07 -20.29
N SER A 223 17.39 -6.08 -21.17
CA SER A 223 18.61 -6.68 -21.71
C SER A 223 19.35 -5.77 -22.70
N LYS A 224 18.64 -4.87 -23.40
CA LYS A 224 19.27 -3.90 -24.32
C LYS A 224 19.79 -2.65 -23.60
N THR A 225 19.09 -2.17 -22.56
CA THR A 225 19.46 -0.91 -21.89
C THR A 225 20.51 -1.09 -20.81
N LEU A 226 20.57 -2.25 -20.15
CA LEU A 226 21.47 -2.49 -19.03
C LEU A 226 22.48 -3.59 -19.35
N ALA A 227 23.72 -3.37 -18.94
CA ALA A 227 24.75 -4.39 -18.99
C ALA A 227 24.36 -5.60 -18.11
N PRO A 228 24.80 -6.82 -18.49
CA PRO A 228 24.61 -8.00 -17.67
C PRO A 228 25.15 -7.83 -16.25
N LYS A 229 24.50 -8.47 -15.28
CA LYS A 229 24.95 -8.42 -13.88
C LYS A 229 26.28 -9.16 -13.73
N LYS A 230 27.15 -8.61 -12.87
CA LYS A 230 28.44 -9.25 -12.54
C LYS A 230 28.24 -10.64 -11.95
N GLU A 231 29.10 -11.57 -12.32
CA GLU A 231 29.12 -12.91 -11.74
C GLU A 231 29.74 -12.88 -10.35
N THR A 232 28.94 -13.22 -9.33
CA THR A 232 29.42 -13.15 -7.95
C THR A 232 30.50 -14.18 -7.63
N SER A 233 30.53 -15.33 -8.31
CA SER A 233 31.57 -16.35 -8.09
C SER A 233 32.96 -15.84 -8.48
N VAL A 234 33.07 -15.27 -9.69
CA VAL A 234 34.31 -14.68 -10.21
C VAL A 234 34.75 -13.51 -9.34
N MET A 235 33.83 -12.59 -9.03
CA MET A 235 34.13 -11.43 -8.20
C MET A 235 34.53 -11.81 -6.77
N LYS A 236 33.86 -12.80 -6.16
CA LYS A 236 34.25 -13.32 -4.83
C LYS A 236 35.62 -13.97 -4.86
N SER A 237 35.96 -14.69 -5.93
CA SER A 237 37.28 -15.32 -6.08
C SER A 237 38.38 -14.25 -6.19
N LYS A 238 38.15 -13.23 -7.03
CA LYS A 238 39.01 -12.05 -7.14
C LYS A 238 39.15 -11.33 -5.80
N ASP A 239 38.05 -11.04 -5.13
CA ASP A 239 38.05 -10.33 -3.86
C ASP A 239 38.73 -11.15 -2.76
N LYS A 240 38.47 -12.46 -2.68
CA LYS A 240 39.11 -13.37 -1.73
C LYS A 240 40.62 -13.44 -1.96
N TRP A 241 41.05 -13.45 -3.22
CA TRP A 241 42.47 -13.42 -3.57
C TRP A 241 43.13 -12.10 -3.15
N LEU A 242 42.50 -10.97 -3.47
CA LEU A 242 43.02 -9.64 -3.14
C LEU A 242 42.99 -9.36 -1.62
N LYS A 243 41.97 -9.86 -0.91
CA LYS A 243 41.78 -9.68 0.53
C LYS A 243 42.24 -10.91 1.34
N ARG A 244 43.13 -11.73 0.79
CA ARG A 244 43.64 -12.91 1.49
C ARG A 244 44.40 -12.49 2.75
N ARG A 245 44.26 -13.27 3.82
CA ARG A 245 44.88 -13.00 5.12
C ARG A 245 46.42 -12.87 5.04
N SER A 246 47.06 -13.56 4.11
CA SER A 246 48.53 -13.51 3.94
C SER A 246 49.05 -12.15 3.48
N LEU A 247 48.22 -11.30 2.88
CA LEU A 247 48.62 -9.99 2.37
C LEU A 247 48.72 -8.92 3.46
N LYS A 248 48.43 -9.22 4.75
CA LYS A 248 48.48 -8.32 5.93
C LYS A 248 48.14 -6.86 5.59
N ARG A 249 47.04 -6.64 4.88
CA ARG A 249 46.60 -5.29 4.52
C ARG A 249 46.17 -4.59 5.81
N LYS A 250 46.80 -3.44 6.09
CA LYS A 250 46.44 -2.55 7.20
C LYS A 250 45.08 -1.90 6.95
#